data_AF-A0A1J5J8K7-F1
#
_entry.id   AF-A0A1J5J8K7-F1
#
_cell.length_a   1.000
_cell.length_b   1.000
_cell.length_c   1.000
_cell.angle_alpha   90.00
_cell.angle_beta   90.00
_cell.angle_gamma   90.00
#
_symmetry.space_group_name_H-M   'P 1'
#
loop_
_entity.id
_entity.type
_entity.pdbx_description
1 polymer ?
#
loop_
_entity_poly.entity_id
_entity_poly.type
_entity_poly.pdbx_seq_one_letter_code
_entity_poly.pdbx_strand_id
1 'polypeptide(L)'
;MFKLFFWVALIGSIVFVSAQVIPVKYNNMTIENVFEGAVSNLNTEPVAQVLPRLRVLLSRQNVDLKALPEEFFENLTVTKEDDKLTISSEYHVTIWLLGKPTSIDPDSEYLESDVEPMDKLRLKARLDFDFLPTRVTP
;
A
#
# COMPACT_ATOMS: atom_id res chain seq x y z
N MET A 1 -24.69 -28.54 15.71
CA MET A 1 -24.33 -27.13 16.04
C MET A 1 -22.86 -26.81 15.79
N PHE A 2 -21.90 -27.63 16.22
CA PHE A 2 -20.45 -27.39 15.99
C PHE A 2 -20.09 -27.12 14.52
N LYS A 3 -20.65 -27.89 13.57
CA LYS A 3 -20.43 -27.68 12.14
C LYS A 3 -20.87 -26.28 11.67
N LEU A 4 -21.96 -25.74 12.21
CA LEU A 4 -22.47 -24.41 11.84
C LEU A 4 -21.55 -23.31 12.40
N PHE A 5 -21.13 -23.42 13.67
CA PHE A 5 -20.18 -22.46 14.25
C PHE A 5 -18.83 -22.47 13.55
N PHE A 6 -18.34 -23.64 13.13
CA PHE A 6 -17.11 -23.75 12.35
C PHE A 6 -17.19 -22.95 11.04
N TRP A 7 -18.26 -23.13 10.25
CA TRP A 7 -18.42 -22.40 8.99
C TRP A 7 -18.61 -20.90 9.20
N VAL A 8 -19.37 -20.49 10.23
CA VAL A 8 -19.53 -19.06 10.57
C VAL A 8 -18.19 -18.44 10.96
N ALA A 9 -17.39 -19.13 11.79
CA ALA A 9 -16.06 -18.65 12.18
C ALA A 9 -15.12 -18.55 10.96
N LEU A 10 -15.13 -19.56 10.08
CA LEU A 10 -14.32 -19.56 8.88
C LEU A 10 -14.69 -18.41 7.95
N ILE A 11 -15.97 -18.26 7.61
CA ILE A 11 -16.45 -17.18 6.74
C ILE A 11 -16.17 -15.81 7.38
N GLY A 12 -16.45 -15.66 8.68
CA GLY A 12 -16.17 -14.43 9.42
C GLY A 12 -14.69 -14.05 9.36
N SER A 13 -13.79 -15.02 9.52
CA SER A 13 -12.34 -14.78 9.41
C SER A 13 -11.93 -14.32 8.02
N ILE A 14 -12.47 -14.94 6.97
CA ILE A 14 -12.18 -14.56 5.57
C ILE A 14 -12.66 -13.13 5.32
N VAL A 15 -13.91 -12.82 5.67
CA VAL A 15 -14.50 -11.48 5.49
C VAL A 15 -13.70 -10.44 6.27
N PHE A 16 -13.30 -10.73 7.51
CA PHE A 16 -12.50 -9.83 8.32
C PHE A 16 -11.14 -9.51 7.68
N VAL A 17 -10.42 -10.53 7.19
CA VAL A 17 -9.13 -10.32 6.50
C VAL A 17 -9.35 -9.55 5.20
N SER A 18 -10.33 -9.93 4.38
CA SER A 18 -10.64 -9.25 3.12
C SER A 18 -10.99 -7.78 3.34
N ALA A 19 -11.74 -7.44 4.40
CA ALA A 19 -12.10 -6.06 4.71
C ALA A 19 -10.88 -5.17 4.99
N GLN A 20 -9.77 -5.74 5.47
CA GLN A 20 -8.53 -5.00 5.69
C GLN A 20 -7.64 -4.95 4.43
N VAL A 21 -7.57 -6.06 3.67
CA VAL A 21 -6.68 -6.17 2.51
C VAL A 21 -7.21 -5.42 1.28
N ILE A 22 -8.54 -5.46 1.05
CA ILE A 22 -9.15 -4.85 -0.15
C ILE A 22 -8.86 -3.36 -0.27
N PRO A 23 -9.02 -2.52 0.78
CA PRO A 23 -8.71 -1.09 0.69
C PRO A 23 -7.27 -0.81 0.26
N VAL A 24 -6.29 -1.56 0.80
CA VAL A 24 -4.87 -1.37 0.47
C VAL A 24 -4.60 -1.69 -1.01
N LYS A 25 -5.11 -2.82 -1.50
CA LYS A 25 -4.97 -3.20 -2.92
C LYS A 25 -5.71 -2.25 -3.86
N TYR A 26 -6.91 -1.80 -3.47
CA TYR A 26 -7.71 -0.84 -4.23
C TYR A 26 -6.99 0.51 -4.32
N ASN A 27 -6.35 0.96 -3.23
CA ASN A 27 -5.57 2.20 -3.22
C ASN A 27 -4.40 2.13 -4.21
N ASN A 28 -3.62 1.04 -4.21
CA ASN A 28 -2.54 0.83 -5.20
C ASN A 28 -3.06 0.80 -6.64
N MET A 29 -4.15 0.08 -6.90
CA MET A 29 -4.76 0.03 -8.23
C MET A 29 -5.19 1.44 -8.70
N THR A 30 -5.71 2.26 -7.80
CA THR A 30 -6.09 3.63 -8.10
C THR A 30 -4.86 4.50 -8.40
N ILE A 31 -3.76 4.32 -7.66
CA ILE A 31 -2.48 4.98 -7.94
C ILE A 31 -1.96 4.61 -9.33
N GLU A 32 -1.98 3.32 -9.69
CA GLU A 32 -1.57 2.87 -11.03
C GLU A 32 -2.41 3.51 -12.13
N ASN A 33 -3.72 3.62 -11.95
CA ASN A 33 -4.63 4.29 -12.88
C ASN A 33 -4.32 5.80 -12.98
N VAL A 34 -3.97 6.44 -11.87
CA VAL A 34 -3.54 7.84 -11.86
C VAL A 34 -2.22 8.01 -12.62
N PHE A 35 -1.26 7.11 -12.42
CA PHE A 35 0.03 7.14 -13.12
C PHE A 35 -0.18 6.94 -14.62
N GLU A 36 -1.03 5.99 -15.00
CA GLU A 36 -1.39 5.72 -16.40
C GLU A 36 -2.03 6.95 -17.06
N GLY A 37 -3.00 7.57 -16.38
CA GLY A 37 -3.60 8.82 -16.85
C GLY A 37 -2.59 9.96 -16.93
N ALA A 38 -1.64 10.06 -15.99
CA ALA A 38 -0.62 11.09 -15.99
C ALA A 38 0.38 10.90 -17.13
N VAL A 39 0.92 9.70 -17.37
CA VAL A 39 1.85 9.46 -18.47
C VAL A 39 1.20 9.64 -19.84
N SER A 40 -0.10 9.37 -19.97
CA SER A 40 -0.82 9.59 -21.22
C SER A 40 -1.13 11.07 -21.49
N ASN A 41 -1.48 11.85 -20.47
CA ASN A 41 -1.98 13.22 -20.65
C ASN A 41 -0.90 14.29 -20.45
N LEU A 42 0.19 13.98 -19.75
CA LEU A 42 1.23 14.94 -19.38
C LEU A 42 2.56 14.67 -20.12
N ASN A 43 2.59 13.77 -21.12
CA ASN A 43 3.84 13.43 -21.81
C ASN A 43 4.50 14.65 -22.48
N THR A 44 3.73 15.65 -22.90
CA THR A 44 4.24 16.84 -23.59
C THR A 44 4.73 17.90 -22.61
N GLU A 45 4.35 17.79 -21.34
CA GLU A 45 4.69 18.75 -20.31
C GLU A 45 6.14 18.57 -19.82
N PRO A 46 6.79 19.64 -19.33
CA PRO A 46 8.07 19.54 -18.64
C PRO A 46 7.92 18.77 -17.31
N VAL A 47 8.92 17.97 -16.93
CA VAL A 47 8.94 17.19 -15.67
C VAL A 47 8.59 18.03 -14.44
N ALA A 48 9.10 19.27 -14.37
CA ALA A 48 8.83 20.20 -13.28
C ALA A 48 7.33 20.54 -13.11
N GLN A 49 6.53 20.44 -14.17
CA GLN A 49 5.08 20.63 -14.12
C GLN A 49 4.30 19.33 -13.87
N VAL A 50 4.89 18.17 -14.18
CA VAL A 50 4.24 16.87 -14.00
C VAL A 50 4.05 16.56 -12.52
N LEU A 51 5.08 16.73 -11.68
CA LEU A 51 5.03 16.35 -10.27
C LEU A 51 3.95 17.10 -9.46
N PRO A 52 3.80 18.44 -9.54
CA PRO A 52 2.72 19.15 -8.86
C PRO A 52 1.33 18.72 -9.35
N ARG A 53 1.16 18.50 -10.66
CA ARG A 53 -0.11 18.03 -11.22
C ARG A 53 -0.44 16.61 -10.79
N LEU A 54 0.56 15.72 -10.73
CA LEU A 54 0.41 14.35 -10.25
C LEU A 54 -0.11 14.32 -8.80
N ARG A 55 0.44 15.16 -7.91
CA ARG A 55 -0.07 15.29 -6.53
C ARG A 55 -1.53 15.75 -6.49
N VAL A 56 -1.93 16.64 -7.39
CA VAL A 56 -3.33 17.07 -7.52
C VAL A 56 -4.22 15.93 -8.04
N LEU A 57 -3.74 15.12 -8.99
CA LEU A 57 -4.50 13.98 -9.51
C LEU A 57 -4.69 12.91 -8.43
N LEU A 58 -3.64 12.57 -7.68
CA LEU A 58 -3.69 11.64 -6.56
C LEU A 58 -4.70 12.08 -5.49
N SER A 59 -4.69 13.36 -5.10
CA SER A 59 -5.64 13.86 -4.09
C SER A 59 -7.11 13.92 -4.55
N ARG A 60 -7.37 13.91 -5.87
CA ARG A 60 -8.74 13.98 -6.43
C ARG A 60 -9.35 12.61 -6.74
N GLN A 61 -8.54 11.61 -7.06
CA GLN A 61 -8.99 10.33 -7.64
C GLN A 61 -9.39 9.28 -6.59
N ASN A 62 -9.96 9.67 -5.44
CA ASN A 62 -10.30 8.74 -4.34
C ASN A 62 -9.11 7.89 -3.82
N VAL A 63 -7.87 8.33 -4.06
CA VAL A 63 -6.71 7.74 -3.38
C VAL A 63 -6.79 8.16 -1.92
N ASP A 64 -6.77 7.19 -1.01
CA ASP A 64 -6.63 7.48 0.41
C ASP A 64 -5.17 7.82 0.69
N LEU A 65 -4.85 9.10 0.59
CA LEU A 65 -3.50 9.61 0.84
C LEU A 65 -3.05 9.41 2.30
N LYS A 66 -3.98 9.28 3.24
CA LYS A 66 -3.64 9.06 4.66
C LYS A 66 -3.26 7.60 4.93
N ALA A 67 -3.69 6.69 4.06
CA ALA A 67 -3.32 5.28 4.12
C ALA A 67 -1.97 4.99 3.44
N LEU A 68 -1.37 5.97 2.78
CA LEU A 68 -0.05 5.82 2.19
C LEU A 68 1.05 6.11 3.22
N PRO A 69 2.11 5.30 3.28
CA PRO A 69 3.28 5.61 4.09
C PRO A 69 4.01 6.83 3.51
N GLU A 70 4.79 7.52 4.35
CA GLU A 70 5.53 8.72 3.94
C GLU A 70 6.48 8.44 2.77
N GLU A 71 7.11 7.26 2.77
CA GLU A 71 8.02 6.79 1.74
C GLU A 71 7.41 6.79 0.32
N PHE A 72 6.09 6.66 0.18
CA PHE A 72 5.43 6.73 -1.12
C PHE A 72 5.77 8.04 -1.87
N PHE A 73 5.74 9.16 -1.16
CA PHE A 73 6.04 10.46 -1.75
C PHE A 73 7.54 10.75 -1.82
N GLU A 74 8.33 10.15 -0.95
CA GLU A 74 9.79 10.27 -0.96
C GLU A 74 10.41 9.49 -2.13
N ASN A 75 9.87 8.31 -2.42
CA ASN A 75 10.28 7.44 -3.52
C ASN A 75 9.57 7.77 -4.84
N LEU A 76 8.70 8.79 -4.86
CA LEU A 76 8.00 9.21 -6.06
C LEU A 76 8.97 9.84 -7.06
N THR A 77 9.19 9.13 -8.15
CA THR A 77 10.12 9.50 -9.22
C THR A 77 9.34 9.83 -10.49
N VAL A 78 9.73 10.93 -11.13
CA VAL A 78 9.20 11.35 -12.42
C VAL A 78 10.38 11.68 -13.32
N THR A 79 10.58 10.86 -14.35
CA THR A 79 11.68 11.03 -15.31
C THR A 79 11.14 11.14 -16.72
N LYS A 80 11.88 11.85 -17.58
CA LYS A 80 11.55 11.97 -19.00
C LYS A 80 12.81 11.73 -19.82
N GLU A 81 12.84 10.61 -20.52
CA GLU A 81 13.98 10.14 -21.32
C GLU A 81 13.47 9.70 -22.69
N ASP A 82 14.16 10.09 -23.77
CA ASP A 82 13.79 9.74 -25.15
C ASP A 82 12.30 9.95 -25.48
N ASP A 83 11.76 11.12 -25.09
CA ASP A 83 10.35 11.50 -25.20
C ASP A 83 9.35 10.62 -24.43
N LYS A 84 9.82 9.70 -23.59
CA LYS A 84 8.99 8.87 -22.70
C LYS A 84 8.97 9.43 -21.29
N LEU A 85 7.78 9.69 -20.79
CA LEU A 85 7.53 10.05 -19.39
C LEU A 85 7.36 8.77 -18.57
N THR A 86 8.18 8.61 -17.54
CA THR A 86 8.08 7.52 -16.57
C THR A 86 7.69 8.10 -15.21
N ILE A 87 6.71 7.46 -14.57
CA ILE A 87 6.28 7.77 -13.22
C ILE A 87 6.31 6.47 -12.42
N SER A 88 7.04 6.48 -11.32
CA SER A 88 7.21 5.33 -10.44
C SER A 88 7.24 5.76 -8.98
N SER A 89 6.78 4.87 -8.09
CA SER A 89 6.98 4.98 -6.65
C SER A 89 7.14 3.58 -6.07
N GLU A 90 7.78 3.48 -4.92
CA GLU A 90 7.98 2.25 -4.16
C GLU A 90 7.57 2.49 -2.72
N TYR A 91 6.76 1.59 -2.17
CA TYR A 91 6.31 1.69 -0.78
C TYR A 91 5.81 0.36 -0.22
N HIS A 92 5.84 0.26 1.10
CA HIS A 92 5.48 -0.90 1.89
C HIS A 92 4.27 -0.59 2.78
N VAL A 93 3.33 -1.52 2.84
CA VAL A 93 2.18 -1.43 3.76
C VAL A 93 2.10 -2.68 4.60
N THR A 94 2.14 -2.49 5.92
CA THR A 94 1.94 -3.56 6.89
C THR A 94 0.52 -3.49 7.47
N ILE A 95 -0.23 -4.59 7.32
CA ILE A 95 -1.52 -4.80 7.97
C ILE A 95 -1.34 -5.70 9.18
N TRP A 96 -1.76 -5.22 10.35
CA TRP A 96 -1.74 -5.94 11.60
C TRP A 96 -3.11 -6.55 11.90
N LEU A 97 -3.38 -7.76 11.38
CA LEU A 97 -4.73 -8.37 11.48
C LEU A 97 -5.22 -8.53 12.93
N LEU A 98 -4.31 -8.77 13.88
CA LEU A 98 -4.60 -8.94 15.31
C LEU A 98 -4.14 -7.75 16.16
N GLY A 99 -3.87 -6.60 15.52
CA GLY A 99 -3.28 -5.42 16.15
C GLY A 99 -1.75 -5.46 16.21
N LYS A 100 -1.14 -4.28 16.38
CA LYS A 100 0.32 -4.16 16.54
C LYS A 100 0.79 -4.84 17.83
N PRO A 101 2.01 -5.41 17.84
CA PRO A 101 2.66 -5.85 19.07
C PRO A 101 2.72 -4.72 20.10
N THR A 102 2.68 -5.08 21.38
CA THR A 102 2.68 -4.12 22.49
C THR A 102 3.91 -4.24 23.39
N SER A 103 4.52 -5.42 23.43
CA SER A 103 5.72 -5.72 24.23
C SER A 103 7.03 -5.31 23.53
N ILE A 104 6.99 -5.13 22.20
CA ILE A 104 8.16 -4.79 21.38
C ILE A 104 7.81 -3.75 20.32
N ASP A 105 8.82 -3.07 19.80
CA ASP A 105 8.73 -2.30 18.57
C ASP A 105 8.97 -3.23 17.36
N PRO A 106 7.96 -3.47 16.49
CA PRO A 106 8.08 -4.40 15.37
C PRO A 106 9.06 -3.96 14.28
N ASP A 107 9.43 -2.68 14.26
CA ASP A 107 10.33 -2.11 13.24
C ASP A 107 11.80 -2.07 13.73
N SER A 108 12.05 -2.54 14.95
CA SER A 108 13.36 -2.64 15.59
C SER A 108 13.88 -4.07 15.65
N GLU A 109 15.18 -4.24 15.90
CA GLU A 109 15.73 -5.55 16.26
C GLU A 109 15.27 -5.95 17.67
N TYR A 110 14.73 -7.16 17.82
CA TYR A 110 14.32 -7.73 19.10
C TYR A 110 14.74 -9.20 19.20
N LEU A 111 14.96 -9.67 20.43
CA LEU A 111 15.19 -11.09 20.68
C LEU A 111 13.84 -11.81 20.78
N GLU A 112 13.77 -13.03 20.26
CA GLU A 112 12.54 -13.83 20.31
C GLU A 112 12.10 -14.20 21.74
N SER A 113 13.03 -14.12 22.70
CA SER A 113 12.78 -14.27 24.14
C SER A 113 11.97 -13.13 24.73
N ASP A 114 12.04 -11.95 24.11
CA ASP A 114 11.47 -10.71 24.65
C ASP A 114 10.02 -10.50 24.17
N VAL A 115 9.59 -11.33 23.20
CA VAL A 115 8.25 -11.26 22.61
C VAL A 115 7.26 -12.09 23.41
N GLU A 116 6.23 -11.43 23.95
CA GLU A 116 5.14 -12.12 24.64
C GLU A 116 4.38 -13.09 23.71
N PRO A 117 3.83 -14.20 24.23
CA PRO A 117 3.15 -15.20 23.40
C PRO A 117 2.03 -14.65 22.51
N MET A 118 1.27 -13.65 22.99
CA MET A 118 0.22 -13.00 22.20
C MET A 118 0.81 -12.16 21.06
N ASP A 119 1.92 -11.47 21.33
CA ASP A 119 2.61 -10.69 20.31
C ASP A 119 3.27 -11.58 19.25
N LYS A 120 3.71 -12.79 19.61
CA LYS A 120 4.11 -13.81 18.62
C LYS A 120 2.98 -14.14 17.65
N LEU A 121 1.73 -14.23 18.12
CA LEU A 121 0.57 -14.45 17.25
C LEU A 121 0.26 -13.22 16.40
N ARG A 122 0.35 -12.00 16.96
CA ARG A 122 0.17 -10.75 16.21
C ARG A 122 1.19 -10.60 15.09
N LEU A 123 2.47 -10.87 15.38
CA LEU A 123 3.56 -10.89 14.39
C LEU A 123 3.30 -11.91 13.29
N LYS A 124 2.86 -13.12 13.63
CA LYS A 124 2.53 -14.16 12.63
C LYS A 124 1.30 -13.84 11.79
N ALA A 125 0.37 -13.06 12.33
CA ALA A 125 -0.83 -12.62 11.62
C ALA A 125 -0.62 -11.29 10.87
N ARG A 126 0.61 -10.77 10.82
CA ARG A 126 0.98 -9.62 10.01
C ARG A 126 0.87 -9.98 8.53
N LEU A 127 0.37 -9.05 7.72
CA LEU A 127 0.42 -9.12 6.26
C LEU A 127 1.22 -7.93 5.75
N ASP A 128 2.20 -8.23 4.92
CA ASP A 128 3.12 -7.25 4.35
C ASP A 128 2.85 -7.13 2.85
N PHE A 129 2.81 -5.89 2.35
CA PHE A 129 2.55 -5.60 0.95
C PHE A 129 3.57 -4.62 0.41
N ASP A 130 4.41 -5.10 -0.51
CA ASP A 130 5.30 -4.26 -1.30
C ASP A 130 4.60 -3.83 -2.59
N PHE A 131 4.63 -2.53 -2.87
CA PHE A 131 4.03 -1.94 -4.04
C PHE A 131 5.07 -1.15 -4.84
N LEU A 132 5.08 -1.38 -6.15
CA LEU A 132 5.94 -0.68 -7.10
C LEU A 132 5.10 -0.16 -8.28
N PRO A 133 4.12 0.74 -8.06
CA PRO A 133 3.36 1.31 -9.16
C PRO A 133 4.30 2.02 -10.13
N THR A 134 4.35 1.54 -11.37
CA THR A 134 5.19 2.12 -12.43
C THR A 134 4.40 2.19 -13.72
N ARG A 135 4.47 3.34 -14.39
CA ARG A 135 3.95 3.54 -15.74
C ARG A 135 4.92 4.35 -16.58
N VAL A 136 4.96 4.01 -17.85
CA VAL A 136 5.73 4.69 -18.89
C VAL A 136 4.76 5.06 -20.00
N THR A 137 5.02 6.18 -20.70
CA THR A 137 4.28 6.52 -21.92
C THR A 137 4.27 5.32 -22.90
N PRO A 138 3.12 5.03 -23.55
CA PRO A 138 3.02 3.98 -24.57
C PRO A 138 4.06 4.11 -25.70
#